data_AF-A0A7K0E2K0-F1
#
_entry.id   AF-A0A7K0E2K0-F1
#
_cell.length_a   1.000
_cell.length_b   1.000
_cell.length_c   1.000
_cell.angle_alpha   90.00
_cell.angle_beta   90.00
_cell.angle_gamma   90.00
#
_symmetry.space_group_name_H-M   'P 1'
#
loop_
_entity.id
_entity.type
_entity.pdbx_description
1 polymer ?
#
loop_
_entity_poly.entity_id
_entity_poly.type
_entity_poly.pdbx_seq_one_letter_code
_entity_poly.pdbx_strand_id
1 'polypeptide(L)'
;MIISIPNFLERLNFNGISIVNFNTKLTRIIKSYKPDIVHFFDSTSYNLIRPFLSNNIKIVVNKCGGPNPKNFPKVDNLVLFSKENKEWFSKRNKYKATNIFLIPNRAGTIITSESSLHKKDLGTFNLMRIARIGKTYVKRKYK
;
A
#
# COMPACT_ATOMS: atom_id res chain seq x y z
N MET A 1 -19.71 7.23 8.42
CA MET A 1 -19.17 7.93 9.59
C MET A 1 -17.81 7.33 9.89
N ILE A 2 -16.72 8.02 9.53
CA ILE A 2 -15.35 7.56 9.77
C ILE A 2 -15.09 7.80 11.25
N ILE A 3 -15.38 6.79 12.07
CA ILE A 3 -15.00 6.79 13.47
C ILE A 3 -13.47 6.83 13.50
N SER A 4 -12.96 7.95 14.00
CA SER A 4 -11.59 8.28 14.40
C SER A 4 -10.56 7.15 14.26
N ILE A 5 -9.69 7.24 13.27
CA ILE A 5 -8.38 6.58 13.34
C ILE A 5 -7.65 7.30 14.50
N PRO A 6 -7.41 6.64 15.64
CA PRO A 6 -6.98 7.31 16.88
C PRO A 6 -5.63 8.03 16.74
N ASN A 7 -4.85 7.67 15.71
CA ASN A 7 -3.54 8.25 15.40
C ASN A 7 -3.52 9.00 14.06
N PHE A 8 -4.69 9.43 13.55
CA PHE A 8 -4.72 10.26 12.36
C PHE A 8 -4.32 11.69 12.70
N LEU A 9 -3.19 12.13 12.14
CA LEU A 9 -2.69 13.48 12.32
C LEU A 9 -3.33 14.47 11.35
N GLU A 10 -3.09 14.29 10.05
CA GLU A 10 -3.55 15.23 9.02
C GLU A 10 -3.61 14.54 7.65
N ARG A 11 -4.50 15.03 6.77
CA ARG A 11 -4.51 14.68 5.35
C ARG A 11 -3.78 15.76 4.54
N LEU A 12 -2.74 15.36 3.82
CA LEU A 12 -2.10 16.22 2.84
C LEU A 12 -2.65 15.93 1.44
N ASN A 13 -3.16 16.97 0.79
CA ASN A 13 -3.61 16.90 -0.60
C ASN A 13 -2.53 17.50 -1.50
N PHE A 14 -2.16 16.78 -2.57
CA PHE A 14 -1.24 17.26 -3.59
C PHE A 14 -1.91 17.18 -4.97
N ASN A 15 -2.11 18.33 -5.60
CA ASN A 15 -2.75 18.46 -6.91
C ASN A 15 -1.75 18.78 -8.05
N GLY A 16 -0.44 18.71 -7.79
CA GLY A 16 0.60 18.99 -8.77
C GLY A 16 1.00 20.46 -8.92
N ILE A 17 0.14 21.41 -8.55
CA ILE A 17 0.35 22.85 -8.80
C ILE A 17 1.07 23.54 -7.63
N SER A 18 0.85 23.06 -6.40
CA SER A 18 1.25 23.73 -5.17
C SER A 18 2.39 23.03 -4.43
N ILE A 19 3.48 22.69 -5.14
CA ILE A 19 4.58 21.90 -4.57
C ILE A 19 5.28 22.57 -3.38
N VAL A 20 5.43 23.89 -3.40
CA VAL A 20 6.03 24.65 -2.30
C VAL A 20 5.17 24.54 -1.05
N ASN A 21 3.86 24.81 -1.16
CA ASN A 21 2.93 24.72 -0.04
C ASN A 21 2.84 23.28 0.51
N PHE A 22 2.84 22.30 -0.38
CA PHE A 22 2.88 20.89 0.00
C PHE A 22 4.15 20.56 0.78
N ASN A 23 5.31 20.97 0.28
CA ASN A 23 6.60 20.74 0.94
C ASN A 23 6.66 21.43 2.32
N THR A 24 6.19 22.67 2.44
CA THR A 24 6.14 23.38 3.73
C THR A 24 5.28 22.64 4.74
N LYS A 25 4.09 22.17 4.34
CA LYS A 25 3.20 21.39 5.21
C LYS A 25 3.80 20.04 5.60
N LEU A 26 4.36 19.31 4.64
CA LEU A 26 5.01 18.03 4.86
C LEU A 26 6.20 18.17 5.82
N THR A 27 7.05 19.16 5.59
CA THR A 27 8.21 19.45 6.44
C THR A 27 7.79 19.81 7.85
N ARG A 28 6.73 20.60 8.02
CA ARG A 28 6.14 20.91 9.34
C ARG A 28 5.73 19.63 10.07
N ILE A 29 5.02 18.73 9.39
CA ILE A 29 4.56 17.45 9.96
C ILE A 29 5.74 16.57 10.36
N ILE A 30 6.75 16.42 9.50
CA ILE A 30 7.93 15.59 9.79
C ILE A 30 8.69 16.16 11.00
N LYS A 31 8.86 17.48 11.07
CA LYS A 31 9.54 18.14 12.19
C LYS A 31 8.78 18.03 13.51
N SER A 32 7.45 18.13 13.48
CA SER A 32 6.62 18.04 14.69
C SER A 32 6.45 16.61 15.18
N TYR A 33 6.18 15.67 14.26
CA TYR A 33 5.93 14.28 14.58
C TYR A 33 7.21 13.47 14.82
N LYS A 34 8.33 13.88 14.19
CA LYS A 34 9.65 13.22 14.27
C LYS A 34 9.57 11.71 14.06
N PRO A 35 9.09 11.23 12.90
CA PRO A 35 8.92 9.81 12.67
C PRO A 35 10.26 9.07 12.61
N ASP A 36 10.36 7.95 13.33
CA ASP A 36 11.47 6.99 13.16
C ASP A 36 11.37 6.23 11.82
N ILE A 37 10.13 5.98 11.39
CA ILE A 37 9.81 5.17 10.21
C ILE A 37 8.74 5.88 9.38
N VAL A 38 8.94 5.92 8.06
CA VAL A 38 7.91 6.30 7.09
C VAL A 38 7.56 5.11 6.22
N HIS A 39 6.27 4.75 6.21
CA HIS A 39 5.74 3.59 5.50
C HIS A 39 4.86 4.02 4.33
N PHE A 40 5.28 3.66 3.12
CA PHE A 40 4.55 3.91 1.88
C PHE A 40 3.74 2.69 1.46
N PHE A 41 2.47 2.90 1.13
CA PHE A 41 1.60 1.83 0.64
C PHE A 41 1.63 1.68 -0.90
N ASP A 42 2.30 2.59 -1.61
CA ASP A 42 2.47 2.53 -3.05
C ASP A 42 3.74 3.28 -3.50
N SER A 43 4.22 2.97 -4.71
CA SER A 43 5.44 3.56 -5.27
C SER A 43 5.30 5.02 -5.67
N THR A 44 4.07 5.49 -5.97
CA THR A 44 3.82 6.87 -6.39
C THR A 44 4.01 7.80 -5.20
N SER A 45 3.41 7.45 -4.06
CA SER A 45 3.58 8.14 -2.79
C SER A 45 5.05 8.15 -2.37
N TYR A 46 5.76 7.02 -2.52
CA TYR A 46 7.21 6.97 -2.26
C TYR A 46 7.97 7.97 -3.13
N ASN A 47 7.77 7.94 -4.45
CA ASN A 47 8.50 8.83 -5.36
C ASN A 47 8.21 10.32 -5.11
N LEU A 48 6.98 10.64 -4.71
CA LEU A 48 6.58 12.01 -4.40
C LEU A 48 7.24 12.52 -3.11
N ILE A 49 7.28 11.69 -2.07
CA ILE A 49 7.67 12.12 -0.71
C ILE A 49 9.17 11.92 -0.44
N ARG A 50 9.78 10.86 -1.00
CA ARG A 50 11.17 10.47 -0.72
C ARG A 50 12.18 11.62 -0.85
N PRO A 51 12.11 12.51 -1.85
CA PRO A 51 13.06 13.62 -1.99
C PRO A 51 13.04 14.60 -0.81
N PHE A 52 11.94 14.66 -0.05
CA PHE A 52 11.76 15.57 1.08
C PHE A 52 12.09 14.92 2.44
N LEU A 53 12.46 13.64 2.45
CA LEU A 53 12.83 12.92 3.67
C LEU A 53 14.34 12.94 3.91
N SER A 54 14.73 13.12 5.16
CA SER A 54 16.12 12.92 5.61
C SER A 54 16.54 11.46 5.45
N ASN A 55 17.81 11.22 5.15
CA ASN A 55 18.39 9.88 5.04
C ASN A 55 18.41 9.10 6.36
N ASN A 56 18.23 9.77 7.50
CA ASN A 56 18.20 9.12 8.82
C ASN A 56 16.87 8.44 9.13
N ILE A 57 15.81 8.75 8.37
CA ILE A 57 14.48 8.17 8.57
C ILE A 57 14.44 6.81 7.87
N LYS A 58 14.03 5.76 8.60
CA LYS A 58 13.87 4.42 8.01
C LYS A 58 12.66 4.41 7.09
N ILE A 59 12.82 3.89 5.88
CA ILE A 59 11.74 3.86 4.88
C ILE A 59 11.34 2.42 4.59
N VAL A 60 10.02 2.19 4.61
CA VAL A 60 9.39 0.94 4.21
C VAL A 60 8.44 1.22 3.06
N VAL A 61 8.45 0.39 2.03
CA VAL A 61 7.54 0.51 0.88
C VAL A 61 6.82 -0.81 0.66
N ASN A 62 5.50 -0.75 0.47
CA ASN A 62 4.70 -1.89 0.05
C ASN A 62 4.57 -1.91 -1.47
N LYS A 63 4.63 -3.11 -2.04
CA LYS A 63 3.97 -3.40 -3.32
C LYS A 63 2.68 -4.16 -3.01
N CYS A 64 1.57 -3.41 -2.95
CA CYS A 64 0.25 -3.96 -2.67
C CYS A 64 -0.25 -4.82 -3.84
N GLY A 65 0.11 -6.11 -3.84
CA GLY A 65 -0.41 -7.14 -4.75
C GLY A 65 -0.32 -6.78 -6.24
N GLY A 66 -1.09 -7.50 -7.07
CA GLY A 66 -1.17 -7.28 -8.51
C GLY A 66 0.06 -7.76 -9.29
N PRO A 67 0.11 -7.51 -10.61
CA PRO A 67 1.16 -8.03 -11.47
C PRO A 67 2.54 -7.45 -11.13
N ASN A 68 3.58 -8.18 -11.56
CA ASN A 68 4.96 -7.69 -11.50
C ASN A 68 5.07 -6.37 -12.28
N PRO A 69 5.61 -5.30 -11.66
CA PRO A 69 5.65 -3.99 -12.29
C PRO A 69 6.69 -3.94 -13.41
N LYS A 70 6.46 -3.15 -14.46
CA LYS A 70 7.51 -2.91 -15.48
C LYS A 70 8.70 -2.15 -14.87
N ASN A 71 8.39 -1.13 -14.06
CA ASN A 71 9.36 -0.34 -13.31
C ASN A 71 8.86 -0.15 -11.87
N PHE A 72 9.78 -0.21 -10.91
CA PHE A 72 9.53 0.03 -9.49
C PHE A 72 10.76 0.73 -8.89
N PRO A 73 10.61 1.71 -8.00
CA PRO A 73 11.76 2.41 -7.42
C PRO A 73 12.70 1.46 -6.67
N LYS A 74 14.00 1.78 -6.61
CA LYS A 74 14.91 1.11 -5.68
C LYS A 74 14.61 1.63 -4.28
N VAL A 75 14.39 0.72 -3.34
CA VAL A 75 14.00 1.01 -1.96
C VAL A 75 14.84 0.15 -1.02
N ASP A 76 15.02 0.59 0.22
CA ASP A 76 15.83 -0.15 1.19
C ASP A 76 15.05 -1.31 1.80
N ASN A 77 13.79 -1.08 2.17
CA ASN A 77 12.91 -2.12 2.74
C ASN A 77 11.63 -2.23 1.92
N LEU A 78 11.39 -3.42 1.36
CA LEU A 78 10.26 -3.73 0.50
C LEU A 78 9.41 -4.84 1.10
N VAL A 79 8.13 -4.56 1.31
CA VAL A 79 7.14 -5.55 1.74
C VAL A 79 6.26 -5.96 0.55
N LEU A 80 6.13 -7.26 0.38
CA LEU A 80 5.39 -7.91 -0.70
C LEU A 80 4.31 -8.80 -0.12
N PHE A 81 3.22 -8.98 -0.86
CA PHE A 81 2.08 -9.79 -0.42
C PHE A 81 1.89 -11.07 -1.23
N SER A 82 2.77 -11.34 -2.20
CA SER A 82 2.71 -12.53 -3.06
C SER A 82 4.09 -13.13 -3.29
N LYS A 83 4.15 -14.47 -3.44
CA LYS A 83 5.39 -15.19 -3.70
C LYS A 83 5.97 -14.81 -5.07
N GLU A 84 5.09 -14.62 -6.06
CA GLU A 84 5.46 -14.27 -7.43
C GLU A 84 6.17 -12.91 -7.50
N ASN A 85 5.69 -11.91 -6.73
CA ASN A 85 6.40 -10.64 -6.62
C ASN A 85 7.75 -10.84 -5.92
N LYS A 86 7.82 -11.62 -4.83
CA LYS A 86 9.08 -11.87 -4.11
C LYS A 86 10.14 -12.44 -5.04
N GLU A 87 9.82 -13.49 -5.76
CA GLU A 87 10.73 -14.10 -6.73
C GLU A 87 11.17 -13.12 -7.82
N TRP A 88 10.23 -12.32 -8.34
CA TRP A 88 10.53 -11.35 -9.38
C TRP A 88 11.50 -10.26 -8.92
N PHE A 89 11.33 -9.73 -7.70
CA PHE A 89 12.23 -8.72 -7.12
C PHE A 89 13.58 -9.33 -6.78
N SER A 90 13.62 -10.51 -6.16
CA SER A 90 14.87 -11.19 -5.75
C SER A 90 15.78 -11.56 -6.93
N LYS A 91 15.21 -11.87 -8.11
CA LYS A 91 16.00 -12.23 -9.31
C LYS A 91 16.70 -11.04 -9.98
N ARG A 92 16.37 -9.79 -9.62
CA ARG A 92 16.84 -8.59 -10.34
C ARG A 92 17.99 -7.90 -9.61
N ASN A 93 19.08 -7.66 -10.33
CA ASN A 93 20.26 -6.96 -9.83
C ASN A 93 19.93 -5.61 -9.16
N LYS A 94 18.94 -4.87 -9.68
CA LYS A 94 18.48 -3.59 -9.13
C LYS A 94 18.14 -3.64 -7.64
N TYR A 95 17.62 -4.78 -7.15
CA TYR A 95 17.10 -4.94 -5.80
C TYR A 95 17.97 -5.86 -4.93
N LYS A 96 19.22 -6.16 -5.35
CA LYS A 96 20.14 -7.02 -4.57
C LYS A 96 20.40 -6.50 -3.15
N ALA A 97 20.45 -5.18 -2.98
CA ALA A 97 20.66 -4.53 -1.70
C ALA A 97 19.35 -4.18 -0.97
N THR A 98 18.19 -4.57 -1.52
CA THR A 98 16.89 -4.30 -0.90
C THR A 98 16.54 -5.43 0.07
N ASN A 99 16.14 -5.08 1.29
CA ASN A 99 15.57 -6.01 2.25
C ASN A 99 14.13 -6.35 1.84
N ILE A 100 13.90 -7.57 1.35
CA ILE A 100 12.61 -8.00 0.81
C ILE A 100 11.88 -8.91 1.82
N PHE A 101 10.70 -8.48 2.26
CA PHE A 101 9.83 -9.20 3.19
C PHE A 101 8.55 -9.66 2.49
N LEU A 102 8.12 -10.89 2.76
CA LEU A 102 6.85 -11.43 2.30
C LEU A 102 5.88 -11.50 3.49
N ILE A 103 4.79 -10.74 3.43
CA ILE A 103 3.68 -10.80 4.38
C ILE A 103 2.47 -11.29 3.59
N PRO A 104 2.18 -12.60 3.56
CA PRO A 104 1.05 -13.11 2.78
C PRO A 104 -0.26 -12.48 3.28
N ASN A 105 -1.22 -12.34 2.36
CA ASN A 105 -2.55 -11.81 2.71
C ASN A 105 -3.16 -12.65 3.84
N ARG A 106 -3.65 -11.98 4.89
CA ARG A 106 -4.16 -12.62 6.12
C ARG A 106 -5.62 -13.09 6.00
N ALA A 107 -6.18 -13.03 4.80
CA ALA A 107 -7.51 -13.58 4.56
C ALA A 107 -7.42 -15.11 4.62
N GLY A 108 -8.12 -15.72 5.56
CA GLY A 108 -8.32 -17.16 5.58
C GLY A 108 -9.08 -17.63 4.33
N THR A 109 -9.03 -18.94 4.07
CA THR A 109 -9.83 -19.56 3.00
C THR A 109 -11.30 -19.21 3.21
N ILE A 110 -11.91 -18.54 2.23
CA ILE A 110 -13.35 -18.28 2.24
C ILE A 110 -14.02 -19.55 1.74
N ILE A 111 -14.67 -20.29 2.65
CA ILE A 111 -15.57 -21.38 2.29
C ILE A 111 -16.89 -20.76 1.86
N THR A 112 -17.15 -20.74 0.56
CA THR A 112 -18.44 -20.30 0.02
C THR A 112 -19.37 -21.50 -0.12
N SER A 113 -20.47 -21.54 0.62
CA SER A 113 -21.60 -22.41 0.28
C SER A 113 -22.33 -21.83 -0.92
N GLU A 114 -22.74 -22.65 -1.89
CA GLU A 114 -23.43 -22.22 -3.14
C GLU A 114 -24.79 -21.53 -2.93
N SER A 115 -25.27 -21.35 -1.70
CA SER A 115 -26.57 -20.72 -1.44
C SER A 115 -26.53 -19.19 -1.62
N SER A 116 -27.05 -18.76 -2.75
CA SER A 116 -27.03 -17.40 -3.29
C SER A 116 -28.09 -16.45 -2.70
N LEU A 117 -28.33 -16.46 -1.39
CA LEU A 117 -29.21 -15.48 -0.73
C LEU A 117 -28.74 -15.15 0.70
N HIS A 118 -27.77 -14.25 0.82
CA HIS A 118 -27.48 -13.62 2.11
C HIS A 118 -28.66 -12.71 2.49
N LYS A 119 -29.62 -13.23 3.26
CA LYS A 119 -30.71 -12.42 3.83
C LYS A 119 -30.12 -11.54 4.93
N LYS A 120 -30.45 -10.25 4.90
CA LYS A 120 -30.17 -9.33 6.01
C LYS A 120 -30.91 -9.84 7.25
N ASP A 121 -30.18 -10.13 8.32
CA ASP A 121 -30.79 -10.48 9.60
C ASP A 121 -31.17 -9.20 10.35
N LEU A 122 -32.46 -8.98 10.60
CA LEU A 122 -32.97 -7.75 11.19
C LEU A 122 -32.59 -7.58 12.67
N GLY A 123 -32.18 -8.65 13.36
CA GLY A 123 -31.79 -8.63 14.77
C GLY A 123 -30.31 -8.37 15.02
N THR A 124 -29.46 -8.31 13.97
CA THR A 124 -28.01 -8.25 14.13
C THR A 124 -27.37 -7.13 13.32
N PHE A 125 -26.17 -6.72 13.74
CA PHE A 125 -25.37 -5.77 12.98
C PHE A 125 -24.79 -6.44 11.72
N ASN A 126 -25.31 -6.08 10.56
CA ASN A 126 -24.90 -6.66 9.28
C ASN A 126 -23.77 -5.82 8.65
N LEU A 127 -22.59 -6.41 8.45
CA LEU A 127 -21.48 -5.77 7.74
C LEU A 127 -21.38 -6.29 6.30
N MET A 128 -21.74 -5.45 5.33
CA MET A 128 -21.56 -5.75 3.91
C MET A 128 -20.27 -5.11 3.37
N ARG A 129 -19.38 -5.92 2.78
CA ARG A 129 -18.17 -5.42 2.09
C ARG A 129 -18.35 -5.52 0.58
N ILE A 130 -18.42 -4.38 -0.09
CA ILE A 130 -18.40 -4.31 -1.56
C ILE A 130 -16.95 -4.17 -2.02
N ALA A 131 -16.49 -5.06 -2.89
CA ALA A 131 -15.21 -4.94 -3.56
C ALA A 131 -15.42 -4.64 -5.06
N ARG A 132 -14.60 -3.76 -5.62
CA ARG A 132 -14.63 -3.43 -7.05
C ARG A 132 -13.65 -4.31 -7.81
N ILE A 133 -14.17 -5.17 -8.69
CA ILE A 133 -13.36 -5.93 -9.64
C ILE A 133 -13.09 -5.02 -10.84
N GLY A 134 -11.88 -4.46 -10.91
CA GLY A 134 -11.43 -3.63 -12.04
C GLY A 134 -10.86 -4.47 -13.20
N LYS A 135 -10.57 -3.81 -14.33
CA LYS A 135 -9.91 -4.44 -15.51
C LYS A 135 -8.60 -5.18 -15.17
N THR A 136 -7.96 -4.81 -14.06
CA THR A 136 -6.74 -5.44 -13.52
C THR A 136 -6.94 -6.87 -13.00
N TYR A 137 -8.18 -7.31 -12.78
CA TYR A 137 -8.52 -8.64 -12.27
C TYR A 137 -8.97 -9.62 -13.35
N VAL A 138 -9.07 -9.19 -14.61
CA VAL A 138 -9.40 -10.08 -15.72
C VAL A 138 -8.20 -10.98 -15.98
N LYS A 139 -8.38 -12.30 -15.79
CA LYS A 139 -7.39 -13.35 -16.10
C LYS A 139 -6.76 -13.07 -17.46
N ARG A 140 -5.43 -12.92 -17.51
CA ARG A 140 -4.69 -13.13 -18.76
C ARG A 140 -4.87 -14.60 -19.11
N LYS A 141 -5.61 -14.90 -20.19
CA LYS A 141 -5.54 -16.21 -20.83
C LYS A 141 -4.08 -16.41 -21.20
N TYR A 142 -3.40 -17.34 -20.53
CA TYR A 142 -2.13 -17.86 -21.02
C TYR A 142 -2.42 -18.48 -22.39
N LYS A 143 -1.79 -17.93 -23.42
CA LYS A 143 -1.62 -18.60 -24.71
C LYS A 143 -0.34 -19.41 -24.61
#